data_AF-A0A536Z325-F1
#
_entry.id   AF-A0A536Z325-F1
#
_cell.length_a   1.000
_cell.length_b   1.000
_cell.length_c   1.000
_cell.angle_alpha   90.00
_cell.angle_beta   90.00
_cell.angle_gamma   90.00
#
_symmetry.space_group_name_H-M   'P 1'
#
loop_
_entity.id
_entity.type
_entity.pdbx_description
1 polymer ?
#
loop_
_entity_poly.entity_id
_entity_poly.type
_entity_poly.pdbx_seq_one_letter_code
_entity_poly.pdbx_strand_id
1 'polypeptide(L)'
;NIAPTLAAKRDIVQNAIHFAHALGITTPQVAVLSAVEGVTPALPATGDAAALAKMAAQGVITGGVVDGPLTADTAISIAAARANGVESKVAGNANVLIVPGLEAGALLLRAITGMFGALAAGVTLGASVPVVLSSRGESMEVRMAACVLASLVAEHTTHAAVQKPSSHVARAT
;
A
#
# COMPACT_ATOMS: atom_id res chain seq x y z
N ASN A 1 -4.05 12.54 2.14
CA ASN A 1 -2.78 12.57 2.89
C ASN A 1 -1.73 13.32 2.09
N ILE A 2 -1.42 14.58 2.44
CA ILE A 2 -0.45 15.42 1.69
C ILE A 2 0.98 15.02 2.07
N ALA A 3 1.39 15.34 3.29
CA ALA A 3 2.65 14.89 3.90
C ALA A 3 2.31 14.03 5.13
N PRO A 4 2.05 12.72 4.96
CA PRO A 4 1.60 11.87 6.07
C PRO A 4 2.69 11.71 7.12
N THR A 5 2.30 11.77 8.39
CA THR A 5 3.16 11.39 9.53
C THR A 5 3.45 9.90 9.52
N LEU A 6 4.45 9.44 10.30
CA LEU A 6 4.73 8.00 10.44
C LEU A 6 3.50 7.19 10.87
N ALA A 7 2.71 7.70 11.81
CA ALA A 7 1.47 7.05 12.24
C ALA A 7 0.45 6.94 11.11
N ALA A 8 0.26 8.01 10.32
CA ALA A 8 -0.61 7.96 9.15
C ALA A 8 -0.07 7.02 8.07
N LYS A 9 1.26 6.96 7.86
CA LYS A 9 1.87 6.01 6.93
C LYS A 9 1.66 4.57 7.35
N ARG A 10 1.73 4.25 8.65
CA ARG A 10 1.38 2.92 9.18
C ARG A 10 -0.04 2.53 8.78
N ASP A 11 -1.00 3.43 8.95
CA ASP A 11 -2.41 3.17 8.61
C ASP A 11 -2.61 3.03 7.10
N ILE A 12 -1.89 3.82 6.30
CA ILE A 12 -1.86 3.67 4.83
C ILE A 12 -1.33 2.29 4.44
N VAL A 13 -0.22 1.85 5.04
CA VAL A 13 0.36 0.51 4.78
C VAL A 13 -0.64 -0.59 5.14
N GLN A 14 -1.25 -0.53 6.33
CA GLN A 14 -2.20 -1.54 6.77
C GLN A 14 -3.43 -1.60 5.87
N ASN A 15 -3.97 -0.44 5.47
CA ASN A 15 -5.08 -0.36 4.50
C ASN A 15 -4.69 -0.95 3.14
N ALA A 16 -3.48 -0.68 2.66
CA ALA A 16 -2.99 -1.24 1.40
C ALA A 16 -2.83 -2.77 1.45
N ILE A 17 -2.39 -3.32 2.60
CA ILE A 17 -2.32 -4.77 2.82
C ILE A 17 -3.73 -5.38 2.79
N HIS A 18 -4.69 -4.81 3.54
CA HIS A 18 -6.07 -5.29 3.52
C HIS A 18 -6.69 -5.23 2.13
N PHE A 19 -6.39 -4.16 1.39
CA PHE A 19 -6.82 -4.02 0.00
C PHE A 19 -6.25 -5.13 -0.87
N ALA A 20 -4.95 -5.40 -0.79
CA ALA A 20 -4.31 -6.48 -1.54
C ALA A 20 -4.93 -7.86 -1.22
N HIS A 21 -5.26 -8.12 0.05
CA HIS A 21 -5.99 -9.35 0.43
C HIS A 21 -7.39 -9.43 -0.19
N ALA A 22 -8.13 -8.33 -0.24
CA ALA A 22 -9.44 -8.28 -0.90
C ALA A 22 -9.33 -8.58 -2.42
N LEU A 23 -8.16 -8.32 -3.02
CA LEU A 23 -7.85 -8.68 -4.41
C LEU A 23 -7.31 -10.11 -4.57
N GLY A 24 -7.23 -10.90 -3.49
CA GLY A 24 -6.74 -12.28 -3.50
C GLY A 24 -5.22 -12.42 -3.39
N ILE A 25 -4.47 -11.35 -3.12
CA ILE A 25 -3.02 -11.42 -2.89
C ILE A 25 -2.78 -11.89 -1.46
N THR A 26 -2.47 -13.18 -1.29
CA THR A 26 -2.33 -13.84 0.02
C THR A 26 -1.13 -13.35 0.82
N THR A 27 -0.08 -12.86 0.15
CA THR A 27 1.13 -12.34 0.82
C THR A 27 1.58 -11.07 0.12
N PRO A 28 0.95 -9.92 0.43
CA PRO A 28 1.32 -8.63 -0.14
C PRO A 28 2.79 -8.32 0.15
N GLN A 29 3.52 -7.91 -0.89
CA GLN A 29 4.92 -7.49 -0.83
C GLN A 29 4.93 -5.97 -1.01
N VAL A 30 5.07 -5.28 0.12
CA VAL A 30 4.89 -3.84 0.25
C VAL A 30 6.25 -3.14 0.29
N ALA A 31 6.56 -2.39 -0.76
CA ALA A 31 7.74 -1.55 -0.81
C ALA A 31 7.41 -0.14 -0.30
N VAL A 32 8.11 0.32 0.73
CA VAL A 32 8.03 1.71 1.19
C VAL A 32 9.10 2.54 0.47
N LEU A 33 8.64 3.44 -0.37
CA LEU A 33 9.47 4.13 -1.34
C LEU A 33 10.19 5.34 -0.75
N SER A 34 11.42 5.54 -1.22
CA SER A 34 12.25 6.71 -0.99
C SER A 34 13.03 7.06 -2.26
N ALA A 35 13.69 8.22 -2.27
CA ALA A 35 14.53 8.64 -3.39
C ALA A 35 15.90 7.95 -3.40
N VAL A 36 16.32 7.36 -2.29
CA VAL A 36 17.57 6.60 -2.14
C VAL A 36 17.35 5.38 -1.25
N GLU A 37 18.17 4.37 -1.45
CA GLU A 37 18.33 3.24 -0.55
C GLU A 37 19.08 3.65 0.72
N GLY A 38 18.82 2.93 1.81
CA GLY A 38 19.46 3.18 3.11
C GLY A 38 18.88 4.38 3.87
N VAL A 39 19.08 4.36 5.19
CA VAL A 39 18.59 5.42 6.08
C VAL A 39 19.57 6.58 6.09
N THR A 40 19.07 7.79 5.85
CA THR A 40 19.85 9.02 5.96
C THR A 40 19.03 10.13 6.64
N PRO A 41 19.62 10.88 7.61
CA PRO A 41 18.95 12.02 8.24
C PRO A 41 18.55 13.13 7.26
N ALA A 42 19.25 13.23 6.12
CA ALA A 42 18.97 14.25 5.09
C ALA A 42 17.64 14.02 4.37
N LEU A 43 17.10 12.79 4.39
CA LEU A 43 15.87 12.45 3.72
C LEU A 43 14.92 11.72 4.69
N PRO A 44 13.99 12.44 5.35
CA PRO A 44 13.10 11.87 6.36
C PRO A 44 12.30 10.64 5.90
N ALA A 45 11.96 10.57 4.61
CA ALA A 45 11.27 9.43 4.01
C ALA A 45 12.04 8.11 4.22
N THR A 46 13.37 8.14 4.26
CA THR A 46 14.17 6.93 4.50
C THR A 46 14.01 6.40 5.92
N GLY A 47 13.95 7.30 6.90
CA GLY A 47 13.71 6.96 8.30
C GLY A 47 12.30 6.39 8.50
N ASP A 48 11.30 7.02 7.89
CA ASP A 48 9.91 6.51 7.94
C ASP A 48 9.80 5.11 7.32
N ALA A 49 10.46 4.87 6.18
CA ALA A 49 10.45 3.57 5.51
C ALA A 49 11.06 2.47 6.39
N ALA A 50 12.23 2.73 6.98
CA ALA A 50 12.87 1.79 7.89
C ALA A 50 12.01 1.54 9.16
N ALA A 51 11.36 2.57 9.69
CA ALA A 51 10.47 2.44 10.84
C ALA A 51 9.25 1.56 10.51
N LEU A 52 8.65 1.73 9.33
CA LEU A 52 7.51 0.91 8.89
C LEU A 52 7.90 -0.55 8.64
N ALA A 53 9.06 -0.80 8.02
CA ALA A 53 9.61 -2.15 7.89
C ALA A 53 9.82 -2.80 9.26
N LYS A 54 10.36 -2.05 10.23
CA LYS A 54 10.54 -2.54 11.60
C LYS A 54 9.22 -2.82 12.31
N MET A 55 8.21 -1.97 12.13
CA MET A 55 6.86 -2.17 12.67
C MET A 55 6.22 -3.46 12.13
N ALA A 56 6.40 -3.77 10.84
CA ALA A 56 5.94 -5.03 10.26
C ALA A 56 6.69 -6.24 10.85
N ALA A 57 8.01 -6.15 10.98
CA ALA A 57 8.81 -7.20 11.62
C ALA A 57 8.43 -7.44 13.10
N GLN A 58 7.92 -6.42 13.79
CA GLN A 58 7.42 -6.49 15.16
C GLN A 58 5.94 -6.92 15.26
N GLY A 59 5.26 -7.17 14.12
CA GLY A 59 3.85 -7.54 14.09
C GLY A 59 2.87 -6.40 14.39
N VAL A 60 3.33 -5.14 14.37
CA VAL A 60 2.45 -3.96 14.46
C VAL A 60 1.67 -3.76 13.16
N ILE A 61 2.36 -3.93 12.03
CA ILE A 61 1.74 -4.06 10.71
C ILE A 61 1.66 -5.56 10.40
N THR A 62 0.50 -6.04 9.97
CA THR A 62 0.24 -7.48 9.84
C THR A 62 -0.33 -7.85 8.49
N GLY A 63 -0.17 -9.12 8.13
CA GLY A 63 -0.75 -9.69 6.91
C GLY A 63 0.05 -9.45 5.64
N GLY A 64 1.26 -8.87 5.69
CA GLY A 64 2.09 -8.65 4.52
C GLY A 64 3.58 -8.55 4.89
N VAL A 65 4.44 -8.60 3.87
CA VAL A 65 5.87 -8.38 4.01
C VAL A 65 6.14 -6.93 3.61
N VAL A 66 6.60 -6.12 4.56
CA VAL A 66 6.90 -4.70 4.34
C VAL A 66 8.40 -4.50 4.42
N ASP A 67 8.96 -3.80 3.44
CA ASP A 67 10.37 -3.45 3.42
C ASP A 67 10.62 -2.07 2.81
N GLY A 68 11.74 -1.46 3.19
CA GLY A 68 12.11 -0.10 2.81
C GLY A 68 13.22 0.46 3.70
N PRO A 69 13.90 1.54 3.28
CA PRO A 69 13.66 2.32 2.06
C PRO A 69 14.10 1.61 0.78
N LEU A 70 13.21 1.61 -0.21
CA LEU A 70 13.48 1.14 -1.58
C LEU A 70 13.24 2.28 -2.58
N THR A 71 14.03 2.32 -3.63
CA THR A 71 13.74 3.15 -4.81
C THR A 71 12.68 2.48 -5.69
N ALA A 72 12.03 3.25 -6.56
CA ALA A 72 10.93 2.73 -7.36
C ALA A 72 11.38 1.61 -8.32
N ASP A 73 12.57 1.73 -8.91
CA ASP A 73 13.17 0.74 -9.79
C ASP A 73 13.59 -0.52 -9.04
N THR A 74 14.26 -0.39 -7.88
CA THR A 74 14.64 -1.57 -7.06
C THR A 74 13.42 -2.29 -6.49
N ALA A 75 12.31 -1.59 -6.24
CA ALA A 75 11.06 -2.21 -5.80
C ALA A 75 10.45 -3.13 -6.88
N ILE A 76 10.53 -2.74 -8.16
CA ILE A 76 9.84 -3.43 -9.27
C ILE A 76 10.75 -4.29 -10.15
N SER A 77 12.07 -4.12 -10.09
CA SER A 77 13.04 -4.83 -10.95
C SER A 77 14.07 -5.60 -10.13
N ILE A 78 14.03 -6.93 -10.24
CA ILE A 78 15.02 -7.81 -9.59
C ILE A 78 16.44 -7.54 -10.12
N ALA A 79 16.57 -7.12 -11.38
CA ALA A 79 17.86 -6.76 -11.96
C ALA A 79 18.43 -5.49 -11.32
N ALA A 80 17.60 -4.46 -11.13
CA ALA A 80 18.01 -3.22 -10.45
C ALA A 80 18.33 -3.46 -8.97
N ALA A 81 17.51 -4.25 -8.28
CA ALA A 81 17.77 -4.65 -6.89
C ALA A 81 19.14 -5.32 -6.74
N ARG A 82 19.47 -6.29 -7.62
CA ARG A 82 20.77 -6.97 -7.61
C ARG A 82 21.93 -6.03 -7.96
N ALA A 83 21.76 -5.18 -8.96
CA ALA A 83 22.79 -4.23 -9.38
C ALA A 83 23.16 -3.24 -8.26
N ASN A 84 22.18 -2.85 -7.45
CA ASN A 84 22.36 -1.96 -6.30
C ASN A 84 22.65 -2.71 -4.98
N GLY A 85 22.82 -4.04 -5.01
CA GLY A 85 23.15 -4.83 -3.81
C GLY A 85 22.02 -4.89 -2.77
N VAL A 86 20.77 -4.71 -3.19
CA VAL A 86 19.61 -4.71 -2.29
C VAL A 86 19.17 -6.15 -2.01
N GLU A 87 19.39 -6.61 -0.78
CA GLU A 87 18.89 -7.88 -0.29
C GLU A 87 17.55 -7.70 0.44
N SER A 88 16.46 -8.04 -0.24
CA SER A 88 15.11 -7.92 0.29
C SER A 88 14.19 -8.96 -0.33
N LYS A 89 13.22 -9.46 0.45
CA LYS A 89 12.14 -10.31 -0.08
C LYS A 89 11.11 -9.51 -0.89
N VAL A 90 11.10 -8.19 -0.78
CA VAL A 90 10.18 -7.28 -1.47
C VAL A 90 10.82 -6.70 -2.73
N ALA A 91 12.12 -6.37 -2.69
CA ALA A 91 12.81 -5.80 -3.84
C ALA A 91 12.69 -6.70 -5.09
N GLY A 92 12.37 -6.07 -6.22
CA GLY A 92 12.11 -6.72 -7.49
C GLY A 92 10.77 -7.46 -7.61
N ASN A 93 10.00 -7.59 -6.53
CA ASN A 93 8.76 -8.36 -6.48
C ASN A 93 7.60 -7.58 -5.85
N ALA A 94 7.74 -6.27 -5.65
CA ALA A 94 6.72 -5.48 -4.96
C ALA A 94 5.41 -5.47 -5.74
N ASN A 95 4.30 -5.76 -5.05
CA ASN A 95 2.94 -5.62 -5.57
C ASN A 95 2.19 -4.44 -4.96
N VAL A 96 2.72 -3.83 -3.90
CA VAL A 96 2.22 -2.59 -3.30
C VAL A 96 3.38 -1.60 -3.18
N LEU A 97 3.18 -0.38 -3.69
CA LEU A 97 4.15 0.72 -3.59
C LEU A 97 3.60 1.82 -2.69
N ILE A 98 4.28 2.10 -1.58
CA ILE A 98 3.89 3.15 -0.62
C ILE A 98 4.79 4.35 -0.85
N VAL A 99 4.21 5.40 -1.44
CA VAL A 99 4.92 6.65 -1.73
C VAL A 99 5.11 7.52 -0.48
N PRO A 100 6.14 8.39 -0.44
CA PRO A 100 6.44 9.19 0.76
C PRO A 100 5.42 10.32 1.04
N GLY A 101 4.69 10.76 0.01
CA GLY A 101 3.73 11.87 0.08
C GLY A 101 2.88 11.99 -1.19
N LEU A 102 1.95 12.94 -1.18
CA LEU A 102 0.99 13.16 -2.27
C LEU A 102 1.66 13.51 -3.58
N GLU A 103 2.66 14.39 -3.56
CA GLU A 103 3.36 14.86 -4.75
C GLU A 103 4.04 13.69 -5.47
N ALA A 104 4.75 12.84 -4.72
CA ALA A 104 5.39 11.64 -5.27
C ALA A 104 4.37 10.66 -5.85
N GLY A 105 3.25 10.43 -5.15
CA GLY A 105 2.17 9.57 -5.64
C GLY A 105 1.52 10.10 -6.92
N ALA A 106 1.21 11.40 -6.95
CA ALA A 106 0.59 12.04 -8.09
C ALA A 106 1.52 12.01 -9.31
N LEU A 107 2.81 12.32 -9.13
CA LEU A 107 3.80 12.27 -10.20
C LEU A 107 3.97 10.84 -10.74
N LEU A 108 4.12 9.85 -9.87
CA LEU A 108 4.24 8.44 -10.27
C LEU A 108 3.02 7.98 -11.08
N LEU A 109 1.82 8.24 -10.56
CA LEU A 109 0.58 7.86 -11.22
C LEU A 109 0.43 8.54 -12.59
N ARG A 110 0.75 9.83 -12.69
CA ARG A 110 0.64 10.60 -13.95
C ARG A 110 1.71 10.20 -14.96
N ALA A 111 2.93 9.87 -14.51
CA ALA A 111 3.95 9.31 -15.38
C ALA A 111 3.50 7.98 -15.98
N ILE A 112 3.02 7.05 -15.14
CA ILE A 112 2.60 5.71 -15.58
C ILE A 112 1.39 5.79 -16.52
N THR A 113 0.35 6.55 -16.16
CA THR A 113 -0.86 6.68 -16.99
C THR A 113 -0.64 7.53 -18.24
N GLY A 114 0.10 8.64 -18.14
CA GLY A 114 0.28 9.60 -19.22
C GLY A 114 1.35 9.21 -20.23
N MET A 115 2.46 8.60 -19.79
CA MET A 115 3.56 8.22 -20.69
C MET A 115 3.43 6.80 -21.21
N PHE A 116 2.91 5.87 -20.40
CA PHE A 116 2.85 4.45 -20.74
C PHE A 116 1.43 3.96 -21.08
N GLY A 117 0.44 4.86 -21.09
CA GLY A 117 -0.95 4.53 -21.41
C GLY A 117 -1.58 3.54 -20.44
N ALA A 118 -1.03 3.40 -19.23
CA ALA A 118 -1.55 2.48 -18.24
C ALA A 118 -2.94 2.91 -17.77
N LEU A 119 -3.80 1.93 -17.49
CA LEU A 119 -5.07 2.16 -16.82
C LEU A 119 -4.84 2.20 -15.31
N ALA A 120 -5.45 3.17 -14.64
CA ALA A 120 -5.41 3.27 -13.20
C ALA A 120 -6.81 3.48 -12.64
N ALA A 121 -7.25 2.51 -11.83
CA ALA A 121 -8.48 2.58 -11.04
C ALA A 121 -8.12 2.52 -9.56
N GLY A 122 -8.92 3.18 -8.73
CA GLY A 122 -8.66 3.25 -7.30
C GLY A 122 -9.92 3.48 -6.49
N VAL A 123 -9.79 3.23 -5.19
CA VAL A 123 -10.86 3.37 -4.21
C VAL A 123 -10.30 4.02 -2.95
N THR A 124 -11.11 4.83 -2.27
CA THR A 124 -10.75 5.41 -0.98
C THR A 124 -11.09 4.43 0.13
N LEU A 125 -10.11 4.14 0.98
CA LEU A 125 -10.18 3.18 2.08
C LEU A 125 -10.12 3.88 3.44
N GLY A 126 -10.48 3.15 4.51
CA GLY A 126 -10.42 3.62 5.90
C GLY A 126 -11.74 4.15 6.46
N ALA A 127 -12.76 4.34 5.61
CA ALA A 127 -14.14 4.53 6.05
C ALA A 127 -14.84 3.18 6.27
N SER A 128 -16.05 3.19 6.85
CA SER A 128 -16.84 1.97 7.06
C SER A 128 -17.26 1.26 5.76
N VAL A 129 -17.22 1.98 4.63
CA VAL A 129 -17.51 1.47 3.29
C VAL A 129 -16.50 2.05 2.29
N PRO A 130 -16.13 1.31 1.23
CA PRO A 130 -15.26 1.82 0.17
C PRO A 130 -15.96 2.94 -0.61
N VAL A 131 -15.21 3.98 -0.97
CA VAL A 131 -15.72 5.13 -1.74
C VAL A 131 -14.96 5.28 -3.05
N VAL A 132 -15.68 5.20 -4.18
CA VAL A 132 -15.12 5.45 -5.51
C VAL A 132 -15.16 6.94 -5.79
N LEU A 133 -14.00 7.51 -6.13
CA LEU A 133 -13.87 8.91 -6.55
C LEU A 133 -13.47 8.93 -8.02
N SER A 134 -14.43 9.26 -8.89
CA SER A 134 -14.17 9.36 -10.33
C SER A 134 -13.71 10.77 -10.73
N SER A 135 -12.74 10.85 -11.64
CA SER A 135 -12.36 12.09 -12.30
C SER A 135 -13.10 12.27 -13.64
N ARG A 136 -13.38 13.53 -14.01
CA ARG A 136 -14.10 13.87 -15.27
C ARG A 136 -13.43 13.32 -16.53
N GLY A 137 -12.11 13.06 -16.50
CA GLY A 137 -11.35 12.57 -17.66
C GLY A 137 -11.20 11.05 -17.76
N GLU A 138 -11.77 10.27 -16.84
CA GLU A 138 -11.57 8.81 -16.82
C GLU A 138 -12.41 8.10 -17.91
N SER A 139 -11.90 6.97 -18.42
CA SER A 139 -12.67 6.12 -19.35
C SER A 139 -13.77 5.35 -18.61
N MET A 140 -14.71 4.77 -19.37
CA MET A 140 -15.71 3.87 -18.79
C MET A 140 -15.06 2.67 -18.10
N GLU A 141 -14.02 2.10 -18.71
CA GLU A 141 -13.30 0.94 -18.19
C GLU A 141 -12.67 1.23 -16.82
N VAL A 142 -12.05 2.41 -16.65
CA VAL A 142 -11.47 2.83 -15.36
C VAL A 142 -12.54 2.95 -14.28
N ARG A 143 -13.69 3.55 -14.60
CA ARG A 143 -14.81 3.68 -13.66
C ARG A 143 -15.38 2.32 -13.28
N MET A 144 -15.58 1.42 -14.25
CA MET A 144 -16.07 0.06 -14.01
C MET A 144 -15.09 -0.72 -13.14
N ALA A 145 -13.79 -0.65 -13.44
CA ALA A 145 -12.76 -1.28 -12.64
C ALA A 145 -12.79 -0.76 -11.19
N ALA A 146 -12.94 0.55 -10.98
CA ALA A 146 -13.05 1.13 -9.64
C ALA A 146 -14.28 0.61 -8.86
N CYS A 147 -15.42 0.43 -9.53
CA CYS A 147 -16.60 -0.19 -8.93
C CYS A 147 -16.34 -1.66 -8.54
N VAL A 148 -15.69 -2.43 -9.41
CA VAL A 148 -15.31 -3.82 -9.11
C VAL A 148 -14.37 -3.88 -7.89
N LEU A 149 -13.35 -3.02 -7.85
CA LEU A 149 -12.44 -2.92 -6.70
C LEU A 149 -13.20 -2.60 -5.41
N ALA A 150 -14.16 -1.68 -5.46
CA ALA A 150 -14.99 -1.34 -4.30
C ALA A 150 -15.87 -2.53 -3.85
N SER A 151 -16.48 -3.27 -4.78
CA SER A 151 -17.26 -4.47 -4.46
C SER A 151 -16.42 -5.55 -3.78
N LEU A 152 -15.23 -5.84 -4.31
CA LEU A 152 -14.31 -6.83 -3.71
C LEU A 152 -13.91 -6.44 -2.27
N VAL A 153 -13.63 -5.16 -2.03
CA VAL A 153 -13.32 -4.64 -0.69
C VAL A 153 -14.52 -4.75 0.25
N ALA A 154 -15.71 -4.41 -0.23
CA ALA A 154 -16.93 -4.49 0.56
C ALA A 154 -17.21 -5.94 1.00
N GLU A 155 -17.14 -6.89 0.06
CA GLU A 155 -17.30 -8.33 0.33
C GLU A 155 -16.28 -8.83 1.35
N HIS A 156 -14.99 -8.51 1.16
CA HIS A 156 -13.93 -8.91 2.08
C HIS A 156 -14.15 -8.36 3.50
N THR A 157 -14.60 -7.12 3.62
CA THR A 157 -14.88 -6.48 4.91
C THR A 157 -16.07 -7.13 5.62
N THR A 158 -17.13 -7.46 4.88
CA THR A 158 -18.30 -8.17 5.41
C THR A 158 -17.91 -9.56 5.91
N HIS A 159 -17.14 -10.32 5.13
CA HIS A 159 -16.67 -11.65 5.55
C HIS A 159 -15.78 -11.59 6.79
N ALA A 160 -14.86 -10.62 6.87
CA ALA A 160 -14.02 -10.42 8.05
C ALA A 160 -14.84 -10.02 9.31
N ALA A 161 -15.91 -9.24 9.14
CA ALA A 161 -16.81 -8.87 10.24
C ALA A 161 -17.63 -10.06 10.75
N VAL A 162 -18.07 -10.96 9.87
CA VAL A 162 -18.83 -12.18 10.23
C VAL A 162 -17.95 -13.20 10.97
N GLN A 163 -16.64 -13.25 10.70
CA GLN A 163 -15.72 -14.21 11.31
C GLN A 163 -15.16 -13.80 12.68
N LYS A 164 -15.38 -12.56 13.16
CA LYS A 164 -14.98 -12.16 14.52
C LYS A 164 -15.94 -12.77 15.56
N PRO A 165 -15.48 -13.64 16.48
CA PRO A 165 -16.34 -14.11 17.57
C PRO A 165 -16.72 -12.95 18.49
N SER A 166 -18.01 -12.85 18.81
CA SER A 166 -18.57 -11.85 19.71
C SER A 166 -17.98 -11.98 21.11
N SER A 167 -16.94 -11.19 21.43
CA SER A 167 -16.39 -11.10 22.77
C SER A 167 -17.27 -10.22 23.67
N HIS A 168 -18.48 -10.68 23.98
CA HIS A 168 -19.33 -10.07 25.00
C HIS A 168 -20.15 -11.13 25.75
N VAL A 169 -19.48 -12.04 26.45
CA VAL A 169 -20.01 -12.63 27.69
C VAL A 169 -18.85 -12.90 28.64
N ALA A 170 -19.02 -12.52 29.91
CA ALA A 170 -18.22 -12.85 31.11
C ALA A 170 -17.45 -11.67 31.75
N ARG A 171 -18.21 -10.77 32.38
CA ARG A 171 -17.84 -10.20 33.69
C ARG A 171 -19.10 -9.94 34.50
N ALA A 172 -19.58 -10.99 35.15
CA ALA A 172 -20.53 -10.92 36.25
C ALA A 172 -20.28 -12.15 37.15
N THR A 173 -19.39 -11.98 38.12
CA THR A 173 -19.37 -12.58 39.47
C THR A 173 -18.26 -11.89 40.25
#